data_AF-A0A859QTV7-F1
#
_entry.id   AF-A0A859QTV7-F1
#
_cell.length_a   1.000
_cell.length_b   1.000
_cell.length_c   1.000
_cell.angle_alpha   90.00
_cell.angle_beta   90.00
_cell.angle_gamma   90.00
#
_symmetry.space_group_name_H-M   'P 1'
#
loop_
_entity.id
_entity.type
_entity.pdbx_description
1 polymer ?
#
loop_
_entity_poly.entity_id
_entity_poly.type
_entity_poly.pdbx_seq_one_letter_code
_entity_poly.pdbx_strand_id
1 'polypeptide(L)'
;MIDQDEIKAKALEFDIHHPNVERDYVFGWLLKSIYENEFLRTRVVFKGGNCLRKAYYPDTRFSADLDFSVSDAVDLERTAKEINNACREAQAACGVEFLINRNTFEPGPMVDKTRRSYKGRVYFTDFFGKQDDLTISVKVDMTDLDRLYLPATTRKLIHPYSDAGACTADITCMALEEVVASKLKCLIQRRHSHDLFDLVYATFIDRSIELDRALVLRTFLGKTIFSGSPAAAKTILLGIPMSFFRGVWERYIKCPKATRFSFECATEGFKDTIEQLFGGVGGGAWGEQLYYGPEHRNLIMEAGASRKLMKLGYHGVERVIEPYSLSYKKAQGKPAREYFYAWDRTRGPSIKTFFNTDVESLAILDETFEPQFEIELSKAGEEARKAYFGKPFSEGTRREGSSTRVRTRRTNASSGFGGFEQTHKVQCPYCQKIFTRKTQSLTLNEHKSPDGYRCGGRAGYRVF
;
A
#
# COMPACT_ATOMS: atom_id res chain seq x y z
N MET A 1 -5.24 0.55 -29.43
CA MET A 1 -4.45 1.42 -28.56
C MET A 1 -5.10 2.78 -28.55
N ILE A 2 -5.33 3.36 -27.37
CA ILE A 2 -5.64 4.79 -27.27
C ILE A 2 -4.44 5.64 -27.71
N ASP A 3 -4.72 6.82 -28.24
CA ASP A 3 -3.67 7.74 -28.67
C ASP A 3 -3.19 8.66 -27.54
N GLN A 4 -2.12 9.42 -27.82
CA GLN A 4 -1.55 10.37 -26.87
C GLN A 4 -2.49 11.52 -26.52
N ASP A 5 -3.42 11.88 -27.40
CA ASP A 5 -4.32 12.99 -27.19
C ASP A 5 -5.47 12.59 -26.27
N GLU A 6 -5.98 11.36 -26.38
CA GLU A 6 -6.88 10.77 -25.40
C GLU A 6 -6.21 10.65 -24.03
N ILE A 7 -4.96 10.19 -23.95
CA ILE A 7 -4.22 10.13 -22.67
C ILE A 7 -4.10 11.50 -22.03
N LYS A 8 -3.75 12.54 -22.79
CA LYS A 8 -3.70 13.93 -22.30
C LYS A 8 -5.09 14.44 -21.89
N ALA A 9 -6.12 14.17 -22.69
CA ALA A 9 -7.48 14.59 -22.40
C ALA A 9 -7.98 13.96 -21.10
N LYS A 10 -7.77 12.64 -20.91
CA LYS A 10 -8.09 11.93 -19.67
C LYS A 10 -7.27 12.41 -18.48
N ALA A 11 -5.99 12.74 -18.69
CA ALA A 11 -5.15 13.32 -17.63
C ALA A 11 -5.69 14.68 -17.15
N LEU A 12 -6.17 15.51 -18.07
CA LEU A 12 -6.82 16.79 -17.76
C LEU A 12 -8.20 16.60 -17.11
N GLU A 13 -9.02 15.69 -17.64
CA GLU A 13 -10.35 15.33 -17.11
C GLU A 13 -10.26 14.86 -15.65
N PHE A 14 -9.31 13.97 -15.38
CA PHE A 14 -9.11 13.38 -14.06
C PHE A 14 -8.25 14.23 -13.12
N ASP A 15 -7.63 15.31 -13.62
CA ASP A 15 -6.69 16.16 -12.87
C ASP A 15 -5.53 15.35 -12.24
N ILE A 16 -4.88 14.52 -13.07
CA ILE A 16 -3.73 13.68 -12.70
C ILE A 16 -2.66 13.69 -13.80
N HIS A 17 -1.43 13.29 -13.46
CA HIS A 17 -0.39 13.12 -14.48
C HIS A 17 -0.69 11.94 -15.42
N HIS A 18 -0.39 12.12 -16.71
CA HIS A 18 -0.59 11.11 -17.76
C HIS A 18 -0.05 9.71 -17.43
N PRO A 19 1.08 9.49 -16.72
CA PRO A 19 1.53 8.13 -16.41
C PRO A 19 0.57 7.37 -15.47
N ASN A 20 -0.29 8.07 -14.71
CA ASN A 20 -1.35 7.40 -13.95
C ASN A 20 -2.48 6.92 -14.87
N VAL A 21 -2.80 7.68 -15.91
CA VAL A 21 -3.77 7.30 -16.94
C VAL A 21 -3.25 6.12 -17.74
N GLU A 22 -1.98 6.14 -18.14
CA GLU A 22 -1.33 5.04 -18.85
C GLU A 22 -1.34 3.74 -18.03
N ARG A 23 -1.01 3.81 -16.73
CA ARG A 23 -1.10 2.64 -15.85
C ARG A 23 -2.52 2.12 -15.73
N ASP A 24 -3.49 3.02 -15.53
CA ASP A 24 -4.89 2.62 -15.42
C ASP A 24 -5.39 1.96 -16.71
N TYR A 25 -5.00 2.47 -17.87
CA TYR A 25 -5.27 1.86 -19.17
C TYR A 25 -4.63 0.47 -19.29
N VAL A 26 -3.34 0.35 -18.96
CA VAL A 26 -2.60 -0.92 -19.00
C VAL A 26 -3.18 -1.95 -18.03
N PHE A 27 -3.70 -1.54 -16.86
CA PHE A 27 -4.40 -2.47 -15.96
C PHE A 27 -5.63 -3.10 -16.60
N GLY A 28 -6.38 -2.37 -17.43
CA GLY A 28 -7.53 -2.94 -18.14
C GLY A 28 -7.09 -4.12 -19.01
N TRP A 29 -6.15 -3.87 -19.91
CA TRP A 29 -5.61 -4.89 -20.81
C TRP A 29 -4.92 -6.03 -20.09
N LEU A 30 -4.13 -5.76 -19.05
CA LEU A 30 -3.47 -6.80 -18.27
C LEU A 30 -4.49 -7.65 -17.50
N LEU A 31 -5.53 -7.05 -16.90
CA LEU A 31 -6.59 -7.79 -16.22
C LEU A 31 -7.37 -8.65 -17.21
N LYS A 32 -7.74 -8.11 -18.38
CA LYS A 32 -8.36 -8.91 -19.46
C LYS A 32 -7.52 -10.14 -19.79
N SER A 33 -6.24 -9.96 -20.08
CA SER A 33 -5.34 -11.07 -20.42
C SER A 33 -5.12 -12.05 -19.27
N ILE A 34 -5.11 -11.60 -18.01
CA ILE A 34 -5.03 -12.47 -16.83
C ILE A 34 -6.28 -13.36 -16.71
N TYR A 35 -7.47 -12.80 -16.95
CA TYR A 35 -8.74 -13.55 -16.82
C TYR A 35 -9.09 -14.37 -18.07
N GLU A 36 -8.49 -14.08 -19.21
CA GLU A 36 -8.53 -14.96 -20.40
C GLU A 36 -7.51 -16.11 -20.32
N ASN A 37 -6.44 -15.95 -19.53
CA ASN A 37 -5.45 -17.02 -19.31
C ASN A 37 -6.04 -18.17 -18.48
N GLU A 38 -6.00 -19.39 -19.02
CA GLU A 38 -6.62 -20.57 -18.40
C GLU A 38 -6.03 -20.94 -17.04
N PHE A 39 -4.73 -20.71 -16.83
CA PHE A 39 -4.07 -21.03 -15.57
C PHE A 39 -4.38 -20.01 -14.49
N LEU A 40 -4.31 -18.72 -14.83
CA LEU A 40 -4.47 -17.62 -13.87
C LEU A 40 -5.92 -17.43 -13.47
N ARG A 41 -6.87 -17.45 -14.42
CA ARG A 41 -8.29 -17.13 -14.16
C ARG A 41 -8.95 -17.99 -13.09
N THR A 42 -8.50 -19.24 -12.94
CA THR A 42 -9.05 -20.18 -11.96
C THR A 42 -8.37 -20.10 -10.59
N ARG A 43 -7.30 -19.32 -10.46
CA ARG A 43 -6.43 -19.27 -9.27
C ARG A 43 -6.42 -17.92 -8.60
N VAL A 44 -6.59 -16.83 -9.36
CA VAL A 44 -6.48 -15.47 -8.84
C VAL A 44 -7.85 -14.84 -8.63
N VAL A 45 -8.04 -14.28 -7.44
CA VAL A 45 -9.20 -13.45 -7.11
C VAL A 45 -8.73 -12.03 -6.89
N PHE A 46 -9.20 -11.11 -7.72
CA PHE A 46 -8.76 -9.72 -7.70
C PHE A 46 -9.33 -8.95 -6.50
N LYS A 47 -8.48 -8.21 -5.80
CA LYS A 47 -8.81 -7.49 -4.56
C LYS A 47 -8.10 -6.14 -4.50
N GLY A 48 -8.20 -5.48 -3.36
CA GLY A 48 -7.48 -4.23 -3.09
C GLY A 48 -8.12 -3.00 -3.72
N GLY A 49 -7.32 -1.94 -3.89
CA GLY A 49 -7.82 -0.64 -4.37
C GLY A 49 -8.24 -0.64 -5.84
N ASN A 50 -7.45 -1.27 -6.71
CA ASN A 50 -7.81 -1.37 -8.13
C ASN A 50 -9.01 -2.29 -8.37
N CYS A 51 -9.34 -3.20 -7.44
CA CYS A 51 -10.59 -3.96 -7.48
C CYS A 51 -11.81 -3.03 -7.39
N LEU A 52 -11.79 -2.02 -6.52
CA LEU A 52 -12.83 -0.99 -6.50
C LEU A 52 -12.91 -0.29 -7.86
N ARG A 53 -11.78 0.18 -8.39
CA ARG A 53 -11.77 0.98 -9.63
C ARG A 53 -12.18 0.20 -10.89
N LYS A 54 -11.73 -1.04 -11.01
CA LYS A 54 -11.89 -1.85 -12.23
C LYS A 54 -13.09 -2.80 -12.20
N ALA A 55 -13.74 -2.98 -11.05
CA ALA A 55 -14.88 -3.89 -10.91
C ALA A 55 -16.16 -3.25 -10.36
N TYR A 56 -16.08 -2.09 -9.68
CA TYR A 56 -17.22 -1.49 -8.99
C TYR A 56 -17.44 -0.01 -9.34
N TYR A 57 -16.40 0.82 -9.26
CA TYR A 57 -16.52 2.28 -9.29
C TYR A 57 -15.54 2.92 -10.28
N PRO A 58 -15.98 3.31 -11.49
CA PRO A 58 -15.08 3.88 -12.52
C PRO A 58 -14.36 5.15 -12.05
N ASP A 59 -15.00 5.92 -11.17
CA ASP A 59 -14.54 7.23 -10.75
C ASP A 59 -13.88 7.27 -9.36
N THR A 60 -13.56 6.11 -8.79
CA THR A 60 -12.77 6.05 -7.55
C THR A 60 -11.30 6.39 -7.81
N ARG A 61 -10.49 6.49 -6.74
CA ARG A 61 -9.07 6.86 -6.83
C ARG A 61 -8.25 5.89 -7.69
N PHE A 62 -7.16 6.40 -8.24
CA PHE A 62 -6.14 5.61 -8.92
C PHE A 62 -5.27 4.87 -7.89
N SER A 63 -4.81 3.68 -8.26
CA SER A 63 -3.92 2.84 -7.46
C SER A 63 -2.76 2.33 -8.31
N ALA A 64 -1.59 2.10 -7.71
CA ALA A 64 -0.40 1.64 -8.42
C ALA A 64 -0.29 0.12 -8.57
N ASP A 65 -1.10 -0.61 -7.78
CA ASP A 65 -0.89 -2.03 -7.51
C ASP A 65 -2.11 -2.84 -7.95
N LEU A 66 -1.87 -4.01 -8.53
CA LEU A 66 -2.88 -5.05 -8.72
C LEU A 66 -2.69 -6.11 -7.62
N ASP A 67 -3.66 -6.23 -6.72
CA ASP A 67 -3.63 -7.18 -5.62
C ASP A 67 -4.52 -8.39 -5.91
N PHE A 68 -4.00 -9.59 -5.66
CA PHE A 68 -4.73 -10.85 -5.85
C PHE A 68 -4.64 -11.74 -4.61
N SER A 69 -5.75 -12.40 -4.30
CA SER A 69 -5.79 -13.54 -3.39
C SER A 69 -5.68 -14.81 -4.23
N VAL A 70 -4.90 -15.78 -3.76
CA VAL A 70 -4.76 -17.08 -4.40
C VAL A 70 -5.22 -18.15 -3.41
N SER A 71 -6.08 -19.06 -3.88
CA SER A 71 -6.65 -20.12 -3.04
C SER A 71 -5.69 -21.25 -2.71
N ASP A 72 -4.70 -21.46 -3.59
CA ASP A 72 -3.70 -22.51 -3.48
C ASP A 72 -2.29 -21.95 -3.26
N ALA A 73 -1.33 -22.83 -2.96
CA ALA A 73 0.08 -22.47 -2.94
C ALA A 73 0.52 -21.94 -4.31
N VAL A 74 1.25 -20.82 -4.32
CA VAL A 74 1.72 -20.21 -5.56
C VAL A 74 2.96 -20.95 -6.08
N ASP A 75 2.80 -21.57 -7.25
CA ASP A 75 3.93 -21.98 -8.08
C ASP A 75 4.53 -20.71 -8.73
N LEU A 76 5.61 -20.21 -8.15
CA LEU A 76 6.20 -18.92 -8.54
C LEU A 76 6.68 -18.93 -9.99
N GLU A 77 7.35 -19.99 -10.43
CA GLU A 77 7.92 -20.07 -11.78
C GLU A 77 6.80 -20.10 -12.81
N ARG A 78 5.79 -20.96 -12.59
CA ARG A 78 4.63 -21.04 -13.49
C ARG A 78 3.82 -19.76 -13.48
N THR A 79 3.58 -19.16 -12.32
CA THR A 79 2.83 -17.90 -12.21
C THR A 79 3.56 -16.76 -12.92
N ALA A 80 4.89 -16.64 -12.75
CA ALA A 80 5.69 -15.65 -13.45
C ALA A 80 5.65 -15.84 -14.97
N LYS A 81 5.73 -17.09 -15.44
CA LYS A 81 5.60 -17.44 -16.86
C LYS A 81 4.23 -17.03 -17.41
N GLU A 82 3.14 -17.34 -16.71
CA GLU A 82 1.79 -17.05 -17.18
C GLU A 82 1.44 -15.56 -17.11
N ILE A 83 1.97 -14.81 -16.13
CA ILE A 83 1.83 -13.35 -16.15
C ILE A 83 2.59 -12.74 -17.32
N ASN A 84 3.79 -13.24 -17.64
CA ASN A 84 4.51 -12.82 -18.84
C ASN A 84 3.75 -13.18 -20.13
N ASN A 85 3.06 -14.32 -20.18
CA ASN A 85 2.16 -14.64 -21.29
C ASN A 85 1.01 -13.64 -21.38
N ALA A 86 0.35 -13.32 -20.27
CA ALA A 86 -0.71 -12.30 -20.24
C ALA A 86 -0.20 -10.92 -20.70
N CYS A 87 1.03 -10.55 -20.38
CA CYS A 87 1.66 -9.33 -20.90
C CYS A 87 1.85 -9.37 -22.43
N ARG A 88 2.26 -10.52 -23.00
CA ARG A 88 2.37 -10.68 -24.46
C ARG A 88 1.01 -10.60 -25.16
N GLU A 89 -0.02 -11.21 -24.58
CA GLU A 89 -1.40 -11.12 -25.10
C GLU A 89 -1.92 -9.68 -25.03
N ALA A 90 -1.69 -8.99 -23.91
CA ALA A 90 -2.04 -7.58 -23.77
C ALA A 90 -1.31 -6.72 -24.80
N GLN A 91 0.00 -6.96 -25.01
CA GLN A 91 0.79 -6.29 -26.05
C GLN A 91 0.22 -6.50 -27.45
N ALA A 92 -0.11 -7.75 -27.80
CA ALA A 92 -0.68 -8.08 -29.10
C ALA A 92 -2.05 -7.42 -29.33
N ALA A 93 -2.88 -7.34 -28.29
CA ALA A 93 -4.23 -6.79 -28.38
C ALA A 93 -4.24 -5.26 -28.42
N CYS A 94 -3.38 -4.60 -27.62
CA CYS A 94 -3.48 -3.17 -27.40
C CYS A 94 -2.31 -2.35 -27.95
N GLY A 95 -1.21 -2.98 -28.38
CA GLY A 95 -0.03 -2.33 -28.96
C GLY A 95 1.01 -1.82 -27.96
N VAL A 96 0.76 -1.91 -26.65
CA VAL A 96 1.71 -1.50 -25.61
C VAL A 96 2.89 -2.47 -25.55
N GLU A 97 4.12 -1.96 -25.63
CA GLU A 97 5.32 -2.79 -25.52
C GLU A 97 5.63 -3.09 -24.04
N PHE A 98 5.50 -4.37 -23.66
CA PHE A 98 5.91 -4.86 -22.36
C PHE A 98 7.37 -5.32 -22.39
N LEU A 99 8.16 -4.85 -21.43
CA LEU A 99 9.57 -5.21 -21.29
C LEU A 99 9.71 -6.52 -20.49
N ILE A 100 9.25 -7.62 -21.07
CA ILE A 100 9.17 -8.94 -20.42
C ILE A 100 10.48 -9.37 -19.76
N ASN A 101 11.63 -9.09 -20.39
CA ASN A 101 12.95 -9.44 -19.88
C ASN A 101 13.35 -8.68 -18.60
N ARG A 102 12.63 -7.61 -18.26
CA ARG A 102 12.82 -6.83 -17.03
C ARG A 102 11.83 -7.21 -15.94
N ASN A 103 10.77 -7.96 -16.27
CA ASN A 103 9.75 -8.33 -15.30
C ASN A 103 10.38 -9.18 -14.19
N THR A 104 10.03 -8.87 -12.95
CA THR A 104 10.54 -9.59 -11.77
C THR A 104 9.37 -10.23 -11.04
N PHE A 105 9.54 -11.45 -10.55
CA PHE A 105 8.59 -12.14 -9.69
C PHE A 105 9.36 -12.80 -8.55
N GLU A 106 9.17 -12.30 -7.34
CA GLU A 106 9.95 -12.71 -6.19
C GLU A 106 9.05 -13.02 -4.98
N PRO A 107 9.49 -13.92 -4.07
CA PRO A 107 8.86 -14.09 -2.78
C PRO A 107 8.90 -12.77 -1.99
N GLY A 108 7.74 -12.33 -1.52
CA GLY A 108 7.60 -11.25 -0.56
C GLY A 108 7.68 -11.74 0.89
N PRO A 109 7.38 -10.85 1.87
CA PRO A 109 7.36 -11.23 3.27
C PRO A 109 6.34 -12.35 3.56
N MET A 110 6.67 -13.14 4.56
CA MET A 110 5.79 -14.17 5.10
C MET A 110 4.67 -13.49 5.91
N VAL A 111 3.41 -13.71 5.52
CA VAL A 111 2.24 -13.14 6.21
C VAL A 111 1.99 -13.88 7.53
N ASP A 112 2.13 -15.21 7.51
CA ASP A 112 2.18 -16.07 8.70
C ASP A 112 2.88 -17.40 8.38
N LYS A 113 2.91 -18.33 9.34
CA LYS A 113 3.60 -19.63 9.18
C LYS A 113 3.18 -20.44 7.94
N THR A 114 2.02 -20.16 7.38
CA THR A 114 1.42 -20.90 6.25
C THR A 114 1.25 -20.05 5.01
N ARG A 115 1.27 -18.72 5.12
CA ARG A 115 0.98 -17.80 4.02
C ARG A 115 2.16 -16.91 3.68
N ARG A 116 2.43 -16.77 2.40
CA ARG A 116 3.50 -15.97 1.80
C ARG A 116 2.90 -15.02 0.77
N SER A 117 3.44 -13.79 0.77
CA SER A 117 3.17 -12.85 -0.31
C SER A 117 4.18 -13.04 -1.43
N TYR A 118 3.79 -12.69 -2.64
CA TYR A 118 4.62 -12.70 -3.83
C TYR A 118 4.45 -11.37 -4.54
N LYS A 119 5.56 -10.82 -5.02
CA LYS A 119 5.58 -9.51 -5.64
C LYS A 119 6.13 -9.62 -7.06
N GLY A 120 5.29 -9.23 -7.99
CA GLY A 120 5.59 -9.05 -9.39
C GLY A 120 5.82 -7.58 -9.71
N ARG A 121 6.78 -7.28 -10.58
CA ARG A 121 6.85 -6.00 -11.28
C ARG A 121 6.81 -6.28 -12.77
N VAL A 122 5.82 -5.69 -13.43
CA VAL A 122 5.64 -5.76 -14.87
C VAL A 122 5.99 -4.40 -15.45
N TYR A 123 6.86 -4.36 -16.45
CA TYR A 123 7.37 -3.14 -17.05
C TYR A 123 6.80 -2.94 -18.45
N PHE A 124 6.45 -1.71 -18.80
CA PHE A 124 5.98 -1.35 -20.14
C PHE A 124 6.52 0.03 -20.56
N THR A 125 6.59 0.28 -21.86
CA THR A 125 7.01 1.57 -22.42
C THR A 125 5.89 2.60 -22.33
N ASP A 126 6.26 3.86 -22.10
CA ASP A 126 5.29 4.95 -22.14
C ASP A 126 4.75 5.19 -23.57
N PHE A 127 3.67 5.96 -23.65
CA PHE A 127 2.97 6.19 -24.92
C PHE A 127 3.55 7.37 -25.71
N PHE A 128 4.62 8.01 -25.22
CA PHE A 128 5.14 9.29 -25.73
C PHE A 128 6.41 9.17 -26.58
N GLY A 129 6.86 7.94 -26.86
CA GLY A 129 7.87 7.65 -27.89
C GLY A 129 9.24 8.31 -27.67
N LYS A 130 9.56 8.75 -26.46
CA LYS A 130 10.88 9.34 -26.18
C LYS A 130 11.95 8.26 -26.17
N GLN A 131 13.03 8.51 -26.92
CA GLN A 131 14.12 7.56 -27.19
C GLN A 131 14.98 7.16 -25.99
N ASP A 132 14.81 7.78 -24.80
CA ASP A 132 15.56 7.43 -23.58
C ASP A 132 14.64 6.81 -22.50
N ASP A 133 14.53 5.47 -22.49
CA ASP A 133 14.14 4.59 -21.37
C ASP A 133 12.98 5.06 -20.45
N LEU A 134 11.86 5.53 -21.00
CA LEU A 134 10.65 5.79 -20.21
C LEU A 134 9.86 4.51 -20.01
N THR A 135 10.22 3.79 -18.95
CA THR A 135 9.53 2.60 -18.48
C THR A 135 8.65 2.92 -17.29
N ILE A 136 7.41 2.45 -17.34
CA ILE A 136 6.50 2.46 -16.20
C ILE A 136 6.38 1.03 -15.65
N SER A 137 6.35 0.89 -14.33
CA SER A 137 6.15 -0.42 -13.70
C SER A 137 4.76 -0.53 -13.07
N VAL A 138 4.10 -1.64 -13.33
CA VAL A 138 2.93 -2.16 -12.61
C VAL A 138 3.42 -3.12 -11.53
N LYS A 139 2.94 -2.95 -10.31
CA LYS A 139 3.20 -3.88 -9.21
C LYS A 139 2.03 -4.86 -9.10
N VAL A 140 2.35 -6.15 -9.06
CA VAL A 140 1.39 -7.25 -8.92
C VAL A 140 1.68 -7.93 -7.60
N ASP A 141 0.78 -7.82 -6.63
CA ASP A 141 0.92 -8.47 -5.33
C ASP A 141 -0.03 -9.67 -5.23
N MET A 142 0.49 -10.84 -4.90
CA MET A 142 -0.28 -12.07 -4.74
C MET A 142 -0.07 -12.60 -3.33
N THR A 143 -1.15 -13.01 -2.66
CA THR A 143 -1.06 -13.67 -1.34
C THR A 143 -1.59 -15.09 -1.48
N ASP A 144 -0.72 -16.08 -1.22
CA ASP A 144 -1.13 -17.49 -1.26
C ASP A 144 -1.97 -17.88 -0.05
N LEU A 145 -2.82 -18.89 -0.27
CA LEU A 145 -3.78 -19.43 0.70
C LEU A 145 -4.57 -18.32 1.43
N ASP A 146 -4.81 -17.20 0.73
CA ASP A 146 -5.45 -16.04 1.34
C ASP A 146 -6.94 -16.30 1.43
N ARG A 147 -7.41 -16.41 2.68
CA ARG A 147 -8.78 -16.79 2.96
C ARG A 147 -9.74 -15.66 2.60
N LEU A 148 -10.52 -15.89 1.55
CA LEU A 148 -11.75 -15.15 1.29
C LEU A 148 -12.80 -15.53 2.34
N TYR A 149 -13.53 -14.54 2.83
CA TYR A 149 -14.60 -14.71 3.81
C TYR A 149 -15.97 -14.84 3.15
N LEU A 150 -16.11 -14.22 1.98
CA LEU A 150 -17.27 -14.32 1.11
C LEU A 150 -16.87 -15.03 -0.19
N PRO A 151 -17.81 -15.69 -0.89
CA PRO A 151 -17.56 -16.19 -2.23
C PRO A 151 -17.06 -15.07 -3.15
N ALA A 152 -16.09 -15.39 -4.01
CA ALA A 152 -15.67 -14.46 -5.05
C ALA A 152 -16.86 -14.17 -5.99
N THR A 153 -16.93 -12.94 -6.49
CA THR A 153 -17.97 -12.50 -7.41
C THR A 153 -17.38 -12.23 -8.78
N THR A 154 -18.18 -12.44 -9.83
CA THR A 154 -17.81 -12.04 -11.18
C THR A 154 -18.35 -10.65 -11.47
N ARG A 155 -17.51 -9.77 -12.04
CA ARG A 155 -17.89 -8.43 -12.50
C ARG A 155 -17.38 -8.20 -13.90
N LYS A 156 -18.02 -7.29 -14.64
CA LYS A 156 -17.49 -6.80 -15.92
C LYS A 156 -16.32 -5.86 -15.64
N LEU A 157 -15.24 -6.02 -16.40
CA LEU A 157 -14.09 -5.12 -16.35
C LEU A 157 -14.52 -3.70 -16.76
N ILE A 158 -14.19 -2.73 -15.91
CA ILE A 158 -14.37 -1.31 -16.19
C ILE A 158 -13.13 -0.78 -16.90
N HIS A 159 -13.28 -0.39 -18.17
CA HIS A 159 -12.24 0.19 -19.01
C HIS A 159 -12.76 1.49 -19.65
N PRO A 160 -12.58 2.66 -18.99
CA PRO A 160 -13.24 3.92 -19.36
C PRO A 160 -12.49 4.67 -20.47
N TYR A 161 -12.14 3.95 -21.55
CA TYR A 161 -11.36 4.45 -22.67
C TYR A 161 -12.07 4.17 -24.00
N SER A 162 -11.68 4.86 -25.07
CA SER A 162 -12.34 4.77 -26.37
C SER A 162 -12.37 3.35 -26.96
N ASP A 163 -11.42 2.50 -26.58
CA ASP A 163 -11.32 1.09 -27.01
C ASP A 163 -12.01 0.08 -26.07
N ALA A 164 -12.91 0.54 -25.19
CA ALA A 164 -13.67 -0.31 -24.26
C ALA A 164 -14.35 -1.52 -24.90
N GLY A 165 -14.85 -1.39 -26.14
CA GLY A 165 -15.46 -2.50 -26.87
C GLY A 165 -14.51 -3.66 -27.18
N ALA A 166 -13.21 -3.40 -27.26
CA ALA A 166 -12.18 -4.42 -27.45
C ALA A 166 -11.59 -4.92 -26.11
N CYS A 167 -11.67 -4.11 -25.05
CA CYS A 167 -11.16 -4.43 -23.72
C CYS A 167 -12.27 -4.90 -22.77
N THR A 168 -13.01 -5.95 -23.16
CA THR A 168 -14.08 -6.54 -22.34
C THR A 168 -13.63 -7.86 -21.72
N ALA A 169 -13.88 -8.05 -20.42
CA ALA A 169 -13.65 -9.31 -19.72
C ALA A 169 -14.59 -9.45 -18.52
N ASP A 170 -14.86 -10.70 -18.14
CA ASP A 170 -15.42 -11.05 -16.83
C ASP A 170 -14.26 -11.29 -15.86
N ILE A 171 -14.23 -10.54 -14.77
CA ILE A 171 -13.18 -10.64 -13.74
C ILE A 171 -13.75 -11.25 -12.47
N THR A 172 -13.06 -12.26 -11.94
CA THR A 172 -13.39 -12.87 -10.64
C THR A 172 -12.72 -12.08 -9.53
N CYS A 173 -13.49 -11.32 -8.77
CA CYS A 173 -12.99 -10.40 -7.75
C CYS A 173 -13.61 -10.64 -6.38
N MET A 174 -13.00 -10.04 -5.36
CA MET A 174 -13.52 -10.02 -3.99
C MET A 174 -14.85 -9.28 -3.94
N ALA A 175 -15.84 -9.84 -3.24
CA ALA A 175 -17.14 -9.20 -3.03
C ALA A 175 -16.97 -7.82 -2.37
N LEU A 176 -17.81 -6.85 -2.76
CA LEU A 176 -17.69 -5.46 -2.32
C LEU A 176 -17.72 -5.34 -0.79
N GLU A 177 -18.59 -6.10 -0.14
CA GLU A 177 -18.73 -6.14 1.31
C GLU A 177 -17.44 -6.62 1.98
N GLU A 178 -16.74 -7.58 1.37
CA GLU A 178 -15.46 -8.05 1.86
C GLU A 178 -14.32 -7.05 1.60
N VAL A 179 -14.37 -6.32 0.49
CA VAL A 179 -13.42 -5.22 0.22
C VAL A 179 -13.59 -4.13 1.29
N VAL A 180 -14.81 -3.67 1.54
CA VAL A 180 -15.12 -2.67 2.58
C VAL A 180 -14.73 -3.17 3.98
N ALA A 181 -15.06 -4.44 4.31
CA ALA A 181 -14.65 -5.06 5.56
C ALA A 181 -13.11 -5.11 5.72
N SER A 182 -12.39 -5.35 4.62
CA SER A 182 -10.92 -5.32 4.61
C SER A 182 -10.38 -3.91 4.83
N LYS A 183 -11.06 -2.86 4.34
CA LYS A 183 -10.70 -1.46 4.61
C LYS A 183 -10.86 -1.09 6.08
N LEU A 184 -11.96 -1.51 6.71
CA LEU A 184 -12.15 -1.37 8.16
C LEU A 184 -11.03 -2.08 8.95
N LYS A 185 -10.70 -3.32 8.57
CA LYS A 185 -9.57 -4.06 9.17
C LYS A 185 -8.23 -3.33 8.97
N CYS A 186 -7.97 -2.80 7.79
CA CYS A 186 -6.73 -2.09 7.53
C CYS A 186 -6.63 -0.81 8.36
N LEU A 187 -7.73 -0.04 8.51
CA LEU A 187 -7.74 1.20 9.31
C LEU A 187 -7.41 0.96 10.78
N ILE A 188 -7.79 -0.20 11.34
CA ILE A 188 -7.40 -0.56 12.71
C ILE A 188 -5.97 -1.11 12.81
N GLN A 189 -5.33 -1.51 11.71
CA GLN A 189 -3.99 -2.13 11.73
C GLN A 189 -2.88 -1.20 11.22
N ARG A 190 -3.21 -0.21 10.39
CA ARG A 190 -2.24 0.71 9.81
C ARG A 190 -2.85 2.08 9.50
N ARG A 191 -1.99 3.10 9.46
CA ARG A 191 -2.38 4.45 9.04
C ARG A 191 -2.16 4.63 7.54
N HIS A 192 -3.23 4.55 6.75
CA HIS A 192 -3.19 4.68 5.30
C HIS A 192 -4.41 5.46 4.77
N SER A 193 -4.19 6.66 4.21
CA SER A 193 -5.28 7.54 3.75
C SER A 193 -6.14 6.93 2.64
N HIS A 194 -5.56 6.10 1.78
CA HIS A 194 -6.32 5.37 0.77
C HIS A 194 -7.34 4.41 1.39
N ASP A 195 -7.09 3.83 2.57
CA ASP A 195 -8.08 2.95 3.17
C ASP A 195 -9.29 3.72 3.69
N LEU A 196 -9.05 4.92 4.24
CA LEU A 196 -10.11 5.84 4.65
C LEU A 196 -10.90 6.33 3.43
N PHE A 197 -10.20 6.73 2.36
CA PHE A 197 -10.83 7.15 1.11
C PHE A 197 -11.70 6.03 0.53
N ASP A 198 -11.16 4.83 0.35
CA ASP A 198 -11.87 3.71 -0.26
C ASP A 198 -13.11 3.33 0.54
N LEU A 199 -13.01 3.34 1.88
CA LEU A 199 -14.15 3.09 2.77
C LEU A 199 -15.24 4.15 2.57
N VAL A 200 -14.90 5.43 2.71
CA VAL A 200 -15.88 6.53 2.64
C VAL A 200 -16.47 6.62 1.23
N TYR A 201 -15.65 6.44 0.19
CA TYR A 201 -16.11 6.45 -1.19
C TYR A 201 -17.22 5.41 -1.39
N ALA A 202 -16.96 4.16 -1.01
CA ALA A 202 -17.87 3.04 -1.26
C ALA A 202 -19.11 2.99 -0.34
N THR A 203 -19.13 3.78 0.75
CA THR A 203 -20.21 3.72 1.77
C THR A 203 -21.01 5.00 1.88
N PHE A 204 -20.41 6.13 1.51
CA PHE A 204 -20.98 7.46 1.73
C PHE A 204 -21.09 8.28 0.44
N ILE A 205 -20.03 8.31 -0.38
CA ILE A 205 -19.98 9.16 -1.58
C ILE A 205 -20.74 8.54 -2.74
N ASP A 206 -20.40 7.29 -3.09
CA ASP A 206 -20.99 6.58 -4.22
C ASP A 206 -21.85 5.43 -3.70
N ARG A 207 -23.16 5.64 -3.71
CA ARG A 207 -24.18 4.67 -3.29
C ARG A 207 -24.88 4.00 -4.49
N SER A 208 -24.25 4.04 -5.67
CA SER A 208 -24.80 3.42 -6.88
C SER A 208 -24.91 1.89 -6.78
N ILE A 209 -24.13 1.27 -5.91
CA ILE A 209 -24.17 -0.16 -5.61
C ILE A 209 -24.71 -0.35 -4.19
N GLU A 210 -25.76 -1.15 -4.05
CA GLU A 210 -26.30 -1.50 -2.74
C GLU A 210 -25.28 -2.33 -1.95
N LEU A 211 -25.07 -1.96 -0.69
CA LEU A 211 -24.10 -2.58 0.20
C LEU A 211 -24.80 -3.17 1.42
N ASP A 212 -24.71 -4.49 1.61
CA ASP A 212 -25.23 -5.13 2.81
C ASP A 212 -24.32 -4.82 4.01
N ARG A 213 -24.77 -3.84 4.81
CA ARG A 213 -24.09 -3.36 6.02
C ARG A 213 -23.92 -4.45 7.07
N ALA A 214 -24.90 -5.33 7.23
CA ALA A 214 -24.82 -6.43 8.19
C ALA A 214 -23.79 -7.47 7.74
N LEU A 215 -23.72 -7.76 6.43
CA LEU A 215 -22.71 -8.60 5.83
C LEU A 215 -21.30 -8.00 5.95
N VAL A 216 -21.14 -6.69 5.71
CA VAL A 216 -19.89 -5.95 5.92
C VAL A 216 -19.42 -6.11 7.36
N LEU A 217 -20.30 -5.79 8.34
CA LEU A 217 -19.95 -5.87 9.75
C LEU A 217 -19.55 -7.29 10.14
N ARG A 218 -20.36 -8.30 9.79
CA ARG A 218 -20.07 -9.72 10.10
C ARG A 218 -18.74 -10.16 9.50
N THR A 219 -18.46 -9.77 8.26
CA THR A 219 -17.22 -10.10 7.55
C THR A 219 -16.02 -9.42 8.20
N PHE A 220 -16.13 -8.14 8.55
CA PHE A 220 -15.09 -7.39 9.26
C PHE A 220 -14.77 -8.00 10.62
N LEU A 221 -15.79 -8.32 11.42
CA LEU A 221 -15.61 -8.95 12.72
C LEU A 221 -14.95 -10.33 12.58
N GLY A 222 -15.41 -11.15 11.61
CA GLY A 222 -14.81 -12.45 11.31
C GLY A 222 -13.34 -12.37 10.87
N LYS A 223 -12.97 -11.30 10.14
CA LYS A 223 -11.58 -11.02 9.71
C LYS A 223 -10.66 -10.54 10.84
N THR A 224 -11.21 -10.24 12.00
CA THR A 224 -10.50 -9.68 13.17
C THR A 224 -10.71 -10.58 14.39
N ILE A 225 -10.24 -10.13 15.55
CA ILE A 225 -10.50 -10.80 16.84
C ILE A 225 -11.76 -10.28 17.54
N PHE A 226 -12.49 -9.34 16.92
CA PHE A 226 -13.56 -8.58 17.57
C PHE A 226 -14.95 -9.20 17.44
N SER A 227 -15.10 -10.42 16.88
CA SER A 227 -16.42 -11.10 16.85
C SER A 227 -17.05 -11.23 18.23
N GLY A 228 -16.24 -11.43 19.27
CA GLY A 228 -16.70 -11.49 20.66
C GLY A 228 -16.76 -10.15 21.37
N SER A 229 -16.38 -9.05 20.72
CA SER A 229 -16.39 -7.68 21.27
C SER A 229 -16.58 -6.59 20.20
N PRO A 230 -17.70 -6.56 19.46
CA PRO A 230 -17.87 -5.61 18.37
C PRO A 230 -17.82 -4.13 18.80
N ALA A 231 -18.26 -3.82 20.03
CA ALA A 231 -18.17 -2.45 20.57
C ALA A 231 -16.72 -1.97 20.72
N ALA A 232 -15.78 -2.88 21.03
CA ALA A 232 -14.37 -2.55 21.09
C ALA A 232 -13.83 -2.14 19.72
N ALA A 233 -14.22 -2.86 18.66
CA ALA A 233 -13.85 -2.48 17.30
C ALA A 233 -14.41 -1.11 16.92
N LYS A 234 -15.67 -0.82 17.31
CA LYS A 234 -16.28 0.51 17.14
C LYS A 234 -15.44 1.60 17.82
N THR A 235 -15.08 1.40 19.10
CA THR A 235 -14.26 2.36 19.87
C THR A 235 -12.90 2.58 19.23
N ILE A 236 -12.23 1.53 18.75
CA ILE A 236 -10.94 1.64 18.05
C ILE A 236 -11.10 2.44 16.74
N LEU A 237 -12.12 2.13 15.94
CA LEU A 237 -12.39 2.81 14.67
C LEU A 237 -12.71 4.30 14.88
N LEU A 238 -13.54 4.64 15.86
CA LEU A 238 -13.85 6.04 16.19
C LEU A 238 -12.66 6.77 16.82
N GLY A 239 -11.72 6.03 17.42
CA GLY A 239 -10.49 6.56 18.02
C GLY A 239 -9.30 6.71 17.07
N ILE A 240 -9.48 6.48 15.76
CA ILE A 240 -8.39 6.68 14.80
C ILE A 240 -7.99 8.17 14.72
N PRO A 241 -6.70 8.49 14.53
CA PRO A 241 -6.21 9.86 14.64
C PRO A 241 -6.49 10.64 13.34
N MET A 242 -7.66 11.27 13.25
CA MET A 242 -8.07 12.05 12.07
C MET A 242 -7.08 13.17 11.70
N SER A 243 -6.40 13.77 12.67
CA SER A 243 -5.36 14.80 12.43
C SER A 243 -4.22 14.28 11.54
N PHE A 244 -3.83 13.01 11.69
CA PHE A 244 -2.85 12.38 10.82
C PHE A 244 -3.33 12.36 9.36
N PHE A 245 -4.56 11.88 9.14
CA PHE A 245 -5.14 11.75 7.81
C PHE A 245 -5.33 13.10 7.12
N ARG A 246 -5.75 14.13 7.88
CA ARG A 246 -5.85 15.51 7.39
C ARG A 246 -4.56 15.98 6.74
N GLY A 247 -3.44 15.76 7.41
CA GLY A 247 -2.11 16.19 6.96
C GLY A 247 -1.64 15.50 5.67
N VAL A 248 -2.27 14.39 5.27
CA VAL A 248 -1.87 13.56 4.12
C VAL A 248 -2.99 13.45 3.05
N TRP A 249 -4.19 13.95 3.31
CA TRP A 249 -5.37 13.74 2.46
C TRP A 249 -5.17 14.27 1.03
N GLU A 250 -5.01 15.58 0.91
CA GLU A 250 -4.86 16.25 -0.39
C GLU A 250 -3.57 15.86 -1.12
N ARG A 251 -2.57 15.36 -0.38
CA ARG A 251 -1.25 15.03 -0.91
C ARG A 251 -1.22 13.70 -1.66
N TYR A 252 -1.95 12.70 -1.16
CA TYR A 252 -1.80 11.31 -1.63
C TYR A 252 -3.04 10.72 -2.29
N ILE A 253 -4.22 11.35 -2.11
CA ILE A 253 -5.43 10.91 -2.80
C ILE A 253 -5.42 11.43 -4.24
N LYS A 254 -5.22 10.53 -5.19
CA LYS A 254 -5.34 10.81 -6.64
C LYS A 254 -6.65 10.22 -7.13
N CYS A 255 -7.67 11.05 -7.32
CA CYS A 255 -8.98 10.65 -7.83
C CYS A 255 -9.46 11.65 -8.89
N PRO A 256 -10.39 11.24 -9.78
CA PRO A 256 -11.03 12.13 -10.72
C PRO A 256 -11.56 13.39 -10.06
N LYS A 257 -11.45 14.52 -10.76
CA LYS A 257 -11.94 15.83 -10.27
C LYS A 257 -13.42 15.80 -9.89
N ALA A 258 -14.23 15.07 -10.65
CA ALA A 258 -15.68 14.96 -10.44
C ALA A 258 -16.08 14.32 -9.11
N THR A 259 -15.24 13.45 -8.55
CA THR A 259 -15.52 12.68 -7.33
C THR A 259 -14.58 13.02 -6.17
N ARG A 260 -13.80 14.10 -6.30
CA ARG A 260 -12.92 14.58 -5.24
C ARG A 260 -13.77 15.20 -4.12
N PHE A 261 -13.52 14.77 -2.87
CA PHE A 261 -14.19 15.30 -1.68
C PHE A 261 -13.19 15.75 -0.61
N SER A 262 -13.62 16.73 0.21
CA SER A 262 -12.79 17.33 1.26
C SER A 262 -12.51 16.34 2.39
N PHE A 263 -11.48 16.63 3.19
CA PHE A 263 -11.18 15.83 4.37
C PHE A 263 -12.29 15.92 5.44
N GLU A 264 -12.98 17.05 5.52
CA GLU A 264 -14.16 17.24 6.37
C GLU A 264 -15.27 16.27 5.98
N CYS A 265 -15.59 16.21 4.68
CA CYS A 265 -16.56 15.27 4.14
C CYS A 265 -16.12 13.82 4.39
N ALA A 266 -14.82 13.53 4.26
CA ALA A 266 -14.28 12.21 4.59
C ALA A 266 -14.49 11.83 6.05
N THR A 267 -14.28 12.78 6.97
CA THR A 267 -14.44 12.58 8.41
C THR A 267 -15.89 12.36 8.78
N GLU A 268 -16.80 13.17 8.22
CA GLU A 268 -18.24 13.03 8.40
C GLU A 268 -18.73 11.68 7.88
N GLY A 269 -18.42 11.36 6.62
CA GLY A 269 -18.82 10.11 5.99
C GLY A 269 -18.26 8.89 6.71
N PHE A 270 -17.03 8.97 7.22
CA PHE A 270 -16.46 7.90 8.05
C PHE A 270 -17.27 7.72 9.34
N LYS A 271 -17.52 8.80 10.09
CA LYS A 271 -18.26 8.72 11.35
C LYS A 271 -19.67 8.18 11.13
N ASP A 272 -20.39 8.70 10.14
CA ASP A 272 -21.72 8.22 9.75
C ASP A 272 -21.69 6.73 9.41
N THR A 273 -20.71 6.30 8.60
CA THR A 273 -20.54 4.89 8.23
C THR A 273 -20.32 4.00 9.45
N ILE A 274 -19.45 4.39 10.39
CA ILE A 274 -19.21 3.59 11.61
C ILE A 274 -20.45 3.55 12.50
N GLU A 275 -21.16 4.66 12.68
CA GLU A 275 -22.38 4.68 13.49
C GLU A 275 -23.48 3.79 12.87
N GLN A 276 -23.66 3.86 11.55
CA GLN A 276 -24.65 3.05 10.85
C GLN A 276 -24.30 1.56 10.84
N LEU A 277 -23.04 1.20 10.58
CA LEU A 277 -22.59 -0.20 10.59
C LEU A 277 -22.78 -0.83 11.97
N PHE A 278 -22.54 -0.08 13.06
CA PHE A 278 -22.58 -0.59 14.43
C PHE A 278 -23.87 -0.22 15.19
N GLY A 279 -24.91 0.28 14.52
CA GLY A 279 -26.12 0.79 15.18
C GLY A 279 -26.87 -0.22 16.07
N GLY A 280 -26.68 -1.53 15.85
CA GLY A 280 -27.25 -2.61 16.66
C GLY A 280 -26.32 -3.21 17.72
N VAL A 281 -25.10 -2.67 17.88
CA VAL A 281 -24.11 -3.19 18.83
C VAL A 281 -24.28 -2.53 20.20
N GLY A 282 -24.82 -3.27 21.17
CA GLY A 282 -25.00 -2.82 22.56
C GLY A 282 -23.68 -2.75 23.36
N GLY A 283 -23.67 -1.94 24.42
CA GLY A 283 -22.55 -1.85 25.38
C GLY A 283 -22.58 -2.99 26.39
N GLY A 284 -22.19 -4.20 25.99
CA GLY A 284 -22.02 -5.32 26.91
C GLY A 284 -20.73 -5.24 27.74
N ALA A 285 -20.68 -5.97 28.85
CA ALA A 285 -19.41 -6.26 29.54
C ALA A 285 -18.64 -7.28 28.69
N TRP A 286 -17.60 -6.81 28.01
CA TRP A 286 -16.81 -7.65 27.12
C TRP A 286 -15.68 -8.32 27.90
N GLY A 287 -15.40 -9.58 27.56
CA GLY A 287 -14.34 -10.37 28.19
C GLY A 287 -12.95 -9.75 28.06
N GLU A 288 -11.95 -10.43 28.64
CA GLU A 288 -10.56 -9.98 28.73
C GLU A 288 -10.04 -9.34 27.44
N GLN A 289 -9.50 -8.13 27.55
CA GLN A 289 -9.05 -7.30 26.44
C GLN A 289 -7.70 -7.80 25.91
N LEU A 290 -7.73 -8.79 25.01
CA LEU A 290 -6.54 -9.36 24.38
C LEU A 290 -6.06 -8.55 23.16
N TYR A 291 -6.25 -7.23 23.18
CA TYR A 291 -5.96 -6.31 22.08
C TYR A 291 -5.48 -4.94 22.57
N TYR A 292 -4.71 -4.24 21.74
CA TYR A 292 -4.28 -2.88 22.03
C TYR A 292 -5.46 -1.91 21.84
N GLY A 293 -5.86 -1.28 22.95
CA GLY A 293 -6.86 -0.20 22.95
C GLY A 293 -6.38 1.05 22.20
N PRO A 294 -7.26 2.05 21.97
CA PRO A 294 -6.97 3.21 21.12
C PRO A 294 -5.71 3.97 21.50
N GLU A 295 -5.46 4.21 22.79
CA GLU A 295 -4.30 4.96 23.28
C GLU A 295 -2.97 4.30 22.90
N HIS A 296 -2.75 3.04 23.34
CA HIS A 296 -1.54 2.29 23.00
C HIS A 296 -1.42 2.03 21.49
N ARG A 297 -2.53 1.71 20.81
CA ARG A 297 -2.53 1.49 19.35
C ARG A 297 -2.06 2.72 18.62
N ASN A 298 -2.54 3.90 19.01
CA ASN A 298 -2.16 5.15 18.37
C ASN A 298 -0.68 5.46 18.59
N LEU A 299 -0.14 5.23 19.78
CA LEU A 299 1.30 5.38 20.02
C LEU A 299 2.14 4.45 19.14
N ILE A 300 1.76 3.17 19.04
CA ILE A 300 2.46 2.18 18.21
C ILE A 300 2.45 2.60 16.74
N MET A 301 1.28 2.98 16.21
CA MET A 301 1.15 3.40 14.82
C MET A 301 1.89 4.71 14.52
N GLU A 302 1.91 5.65 15.46
CA GLU A 302 2.61 6.92 15.31
C GLU A 302 4.12 6.73 15.27
N ALA A 303 4.66 5.92 16.17
CA ALA A 303 6.07 5.59 16.19
C ALA A 303 6.49 4.85 14.91
N GLY A 304 5.68 3.90 14.43
CA GLY A 304 5.90 3.25 13.13
C GLY A 304 5.92 4.25 11.97
N ALA A 305 4.90 5.12 11.88
CA ALA A 305 4.77 6.13 10.83
C ALA A 305 5.89 7.17 10.82
N SER A 306 6.36 7.56 12.00
CA SER A 306 7.44 8.54 12.16
C SER A 306 8.84 7.91 12.22
N ARG A 307 8.93 6.57 12.17
CA ARG A 307 10.15 5.79 12.40
C ARG A 307 10.88 6.18 13.69
N LYS A 308 10.11 6.48 14.72
CA LYS A 308 10.62 6.80 16.06
C LYS A 308 10.70 5.54 16.90
N LEU A 309 11.73 5.45 17.74
CA LEU A 309 11.85 4.40 18.74
C LEU A 309 10.74 4.53 19.78
N MET A 310 10.41 3.41 20.43
CA MET A 310 9.50 3.40 21.56
C MET A 310 10.18 2.88 22.80
N LYS A 311 9.82 3.45 23.95
CA LYS A 311 10.08 2.88 25.27
C LYS A 311 8.89 2.02 25.66
N LEU A 312 9.15 0.77 26.04
CA LEU A 312 8.16 -0.22 26.45
C LEU A 312 8.53 -0.80 27.82
N GLY A 313 7.67 -0.62 28.82
CA GLY A 313 7.73 -1.39 30.06
C GLY A 313 7.04 -2.75 29.87
N TYR A 314 7.77 -3.84 30.06
CA TYR A 314 7.27 -5.20 29.83
C TYR A 314 7.89 -6.20 30.80
N HIS A 315 7.08 -6.79 31.68
CA HIS A 315 7.50 -7.69 32.76
C HIS A 315 8.61 -7.09 33.65
N GLY A 316 8.42 -5.85 34.11
CA GLY A 316 9.37 -5.12 34.95
C GLY A 316 10.68 -4.72 34.26
N VAL A 317 10.80 -4.92 32.95
CA VAL A 317 11.97 -4.53 32.15
C VAL A 317 11.59 -3.42 31.19
N GLU A 318 12.32 -2.31 31.24
CA GLU A 318 12.22 -1.25 30.25
C GLU A 318 13.02 -1.63 28.98
N ARG A 319 12.33 -1.58 27.84
CA ARG A 319 12.86 -1.94 26.53
C ARG A 319 12.84 -0.74 25.59
N VAL A 320 13.83 -0.65 24.72
CA VAL A 320 13.85 0.29 23.59
C VAL A 320 13.61 -0.51 22.33
N ILE A 321 12.51 -0.21 21.63
CA ILE A 321 12.02 -1.04 20.52
C ILE A 321 11.78 -0.23 19.25
N GLU A 322 11.88 -0.90 18.11
CA GLU A 322 11.46 -0.41 16.80
C GLU A 322 10.11 -1.08 16.42
N PRO A 323 9.01 -0.33 16.29
CA PRO A 323 7.68 -0.91 16.00
C PRO A 323 7.50 -1.27 14.52
N TYR A 324 7.05 -2.50 14.22
CA TYR A 324 6.91 -2.99 12.84
C TYR A 324 5.49 -3.36 12.41
N SER A 325 4.72 -4.13 13.19
CA SER A 325 3.37 -4.56 12.79
C SER A 325 2.45 -4.93 13.95
N LEU A 326 1.15 -4.80 13.71
CA LEU A 326 0.06 -5.29 14.57
C LEU A 326 -0.72 -6.35 13.78
N SER A 327 -0.81 -7.57 14.32
CA SER A 327 -1.50 -8.67 13.64
C SER A 327 -2.46 -9.40 14.56
N TYR A 328 -3.57 -9.86 14.00
CA TYR A 328 -4.54 -10.70 14.68
C TYR A 328 -4.23 -12.17 14.41
N LYS A 329 -4.02 -12.95 15.48
CA LYS A 329 -3.84 -14.40 15.34
C LYS A 329 -4.68 -15.15 16.37
N LYS A 330 -5.22 -16.29 15.95
CA LYS A 330 -5.93 -17.24 16.80
C LYS A 330 -5.20 -18.58 16.73
N ALA A 331 -4.44 -18.91 17.77
CA ALA A 331 -3.82 -20.22 17.87
C ALA A 331 -4.89 -21.27 18.21
N GLN A 332 -4.70 -22.51 17.76
CA GLN A 332 -5.61 -23.61 18.03
C GLN A 332 -5.78 -23.79 19.55
N GLY A 333 -7.03 -23.84 20.02
CA GLY A 333 -7.36 -23.99 21.45
C GLY A 333 -7.07 -22.76 22.33
N LYS A 334 -6.63 -21.63 21.78
CA LYS A 334 -6.38 -20.38 22.54
C LYS A 334 -7.31 -19.25 22.08
N PRO A 335 -7.62 -18.28 22.97
CA PRO A 335 -8.36 -17.11 22.56
C PRO A 335 -7.56 -16.30 21.53
N ALA A 336 -8.29 -15.68 20.60
CA ALA A 336 -7.71 -14.81 19.60
C ALA A 336 -7.13 -13.56 20.28
N ARG A 337 -5.92 -13.17 19.90
CA ARG A 337 -5.21 -12.04 20.49
C ARG A 337 -4.49 -11.23 19.43
N GLU A 338 -4.15 -10.00 19.79
CA GLU A 338 -3.33 -9.13 18.96
C GLU A 338 -1.85 -9.28 19.31
N TYR A 339 -1.03 -9.37 18.27
CA TYR A 339 0.42 -9.53 18.33
C TYR A 339 1.05 -8.23 17.87
N PHE A 340 1.87 -7.61 18.73
CA PHE A 340 2.72 -6.49 18.36
C PHE A 340 4.13 -6.99 18.09
N TYR A 341 4.59 -6.88 16.85
CA TYR A 341 5.96 -7.22 16.44
C TYR A 341 6.84 -5.98 16.47
N ALA A 342 7.93 -6.07 17.22
CA ALA A 342 8.90 -4.99 17.33
C ALA A 342 10.32 -5.54 17.52
N TRP A 343 11.32 -4.83 17.01
CA TRP A 343 12.73 -5.19 17.18
C TRP A 343 13.24 -4.63 18.50
N ASP A 344 13.64 -5.51 19.41
CA ASP A 344 14.12 -5.15 20.74
C ASP A 344 15.63 -4.89 20.71
N ARG A 345 16.04 -3.67 21.09
CA ARG A 345 17.45 -3.24 21.10
C ARG A 345 18.12 -3.43 22.47
N THR A 346 17.38 -3.81 23.51
CA THR A 346 17.87 -3.78 24.91
C THR A 346 18.70 -5.01 25.28
N ARG A 347 18.34 -6.21 24.82
CA ARG A 347 19.07 -7.47 25.14
C ARG A 347 19.24 -8.35 23.91
N GLY A 348 20.29 -8.09 23.13
CA GLY A 348 20.55 -8.83 21.89
C GLY A 348 19.52 -8.49 20.80
N PRO A 349 19.87 -7.61 19.85
CA PRO A 349 18.97 -7.15 18.80
C PRO A 349 18.22 -8.29 18.10
N SER A 350 16.91 -8.39 18.32
CA SER A 350 16.08 -9.43 17.71
C SER A 350 14.61 -9.02 17.63
N ILE A 351 13.87 -9.60 16.68
CA ILE A 351 12.43 -9.38 16.56
C ILE A 351 11.73 -10.12 17.71
N LYS A 352 10.88 -9.40 18.45
CA LYS A 352 10.08 -9.92 19.56
C LYS A 352 8.60 -9.70 19.31
N THR A 353 7.79 -10.43 20.09
CA THR A 353 6.35 -10.28 20.13
C THR A 353 5.97 -9.77 21.52
N PHE A 354 5.13 -8.75 21.56
CA PHE A 354 4.57 -8.18 22.77
C PHE A 354 3.04 -8.32 22.74
N PHE A 355 2.45 -8.59 23.91
CA PHE A 355 1.01 -8.68 24.11
C PHE A 355 0.51 -7.55 24.98
N ASN A 356 -0.70 -7.05 24.68
CA ASN A 356 -1.28 -5.92 25.41
C ASN A 356 -1.37 -6.15 26.93
N THR A 357 -1.70 -7.37 27.36
CA THR A 357 -1.89 -7.74 28.78
C THR A 357 -0.63 -7.59 29.63
N ASP A 358 0.54 -7.61 29.00
CA ASP A 358 1.84 -7.59 29.68
C ASP A 358 2.55 -6.22 29.53
N VAL A 359 1.92 -5.27 28.83
CA VAL A 359 2.44 -3.91 28.67
C VAL A 359 2.14 -3.09 29.91
N GLU A 360 3.18 -2.64 30.59
CA GLU A 360 3.10 -1.78 31.77
C GLU A 360 3.13 -0.29 31.40
N SER A 361 3.87 0.05 30.34
CA SER A 361 3.95 1.43 29.83
C SER A 361 4.42 1.48 28.37
N LEU A 362 3.98 2.49 27.63
CA LEU A 362 4.40 2.78 26.26
C LEU A 362 4.63 4.28 26.07
N ALA A 363 5.77 4.67 25.51
CA ALA A 363 6.07 6.04 25.16
C ALA A 363 6.90 6.13 23.86
N ILE A 364 6.69 7.19 23.08
CA ILE A 364 7.49 7.47 21.87
C ILE A 364 8.74 8.24 22.29
N LEU A 365 9.89 7.86 21.74
CA LEU A 365 11.17 8.55 21.92
C LEU A 365 11.44 9.47 20.73
N ASP A 366 12.28 10.49 20.92
CA ASP A 366 12.64 11.40 19.81
C ASP A 366 13.66 10.80 18.83
N GLU A 367 14.37 9.76 19.26
CA GLU A 367 15.30 9.01 18.43
C GLU A 367 14.58 8.28 17.30
N THR A 368 15.12 8.38 16.09
CA THR A 368 14.62 7.65 14.91
C THR A 368 15.44 6.41 14.62
N PHE A 369 14.87 5.45 13.89
CA PHE A 369 15.58 4.26 13.42
C PHE A 369 15.50 4.09 11.90
N GLU A 370 16.51 3.40 11.34
CA GLU A 370 16.42 2.86 9.98
C GLU A 370 15.87 1.44 10.06
N PRO A 371 14.75 1.14 9.38
CA PRO A 371 14.05 -0.12 9.54
C PRO A 371 14.85 -1.31 9.02
N GLN A 372 14.90 -2.37 9.82
CA GLN A 372 15.45 -3.69 9.47
C GLN A 372 14.44 -4.53 8.65
N PHE A 373 13.14 -4.29 8.85
CA PHE A 373 12.03 -4.98 8.17
C PHE A 373 11.04 -3.96 7.58
N GLU A 374 10.11 -4.40 6.72
CA GLU A 374 9.02 -3.52 6.27
C GLU A 374 8.15 -3.12 7.48
N ILE A 375 7.89 -1.81 7.62
CA ILE A 375 6.95 -1.31 8.63
C ILE A 375 5.55 -1.39 8.05
N GLU A 376 4.71 -2.27 8.58
CA GLU A 376 3.32 -2.44 8.15
C GLU A 376 2.36 -1.47 8.84
N LEU A 377 2.74 -0.92 10.00
CA LEU A 377 1.95 0.02 10.81
C LEU A 377 1.64 1.33 10.10
N SER A 378 2.46 1.67 9.12
CA SER A 378 2.34 2.89 8.34
C SER A 378 2.69 2.61 6.89
N LYS A 379 1.67 2.65 6.04
CA LYS A 379 1.85 2.63 4.58
C LYS A 379 1.44 3.94 3.96
N ALA A 380 1.40 5.04 4.71
CA ALA A 380 0.88 6.33 4.27
C ALA A 380 1.42 6.71 2.88
N GLY A 381 0.56 6.54 1.86
CA GLY A 381 0.84 6.78 0.45
C GLY A 381 2.23 6.32 -0.02
N GLU A 382 2.55 5.03 0.06
CA GLU A 382 3.85 4.49 -0.41
C GLU A 382 5.09 5.31 0.02
N GLU A 383 5.16 5.90 1.22
CA GLU A 383 6.43 6.44 1.71
C GLU A 383 6.48 6.65 3.24
N ALA A 384 7.23 5.78 3.91
CA ALA A 384 8.11 6.23 4.97
C ALA A 384 9.51 6.27 4.38
N ARG A 385 10.07 7.48 4.27
CA ARG A 385 11.40 7.89 3.77
C ARG A 385 12.50 6.82 3.84
N LYS A 386 12.96 6.29 2.69
CA LYS A 386 14.10 5.36 2.48
C LYS A 386 13.78 3.86 2.61
N ALA A 387 13.64 3.19 1.47
CA ALA A 387 14.03 1.78 1.30
C ALA A 387 15.40 1.80 0.61
N TYR A 388 16.48 1.99 1.38
CA TYR A 388 17.82 1.68 0.91
C TYR A 388 18.15 0.27 1.42
N PHE A 389 18.00 -0.72 0.54
CA PHE A 389 18.53 -2.06 0.78
C PHE A 389 20.07 -1.96 0.77
N GLY A 390 20.67 -1.93 1.95
CA GLY A 390 22.09 -2.23 2.12
C GLY A 390 22.34 -3.68 1.71
N LYS A 391 23.34 -3.88 0.84
CA LYS A 391 23.73 -5.13 0.19
C LYS A 391 23.93 -6.32 1.17
N PRO A 392 23.78 -7.57 0.70
CA PRO A 392 24.15 -8.75 1.47
C PRO A 392 25.66 -8.85 1.66
N PHE A 393 26.05 -9.35 2.83
CA PHE A 393 27.37 -9.86 3.14
C PHE A 393 27.75 -10.97 2.16
N SER A 394 28.90 -10.85 1.52
CA SER A 394 29.66 -11.99 1.02
C SER A 394 31.11 -11.84 1.49
N GLU A 395 31.56 -12.82 2.26
CA GLU A 395 32.94 -12.99 2.69
C GLU A 395 33.93 -13.03 1.53
N GLY A 396 35.12 -12.51 1.79
CA GLY A 396 36.39 -13.03 1.29
C GLY A 396 36.66 -12.85 -0.21
N THR A 397 37.45 -11.83 -0.57
CA THR A 397 38.78 -12.07 -1.18
C THR A 397 39.56 -10.76 -1.36
N ARG A 398 40.88 -10.91 -1.19
CA ARG A 398 41.98 -9.94 -1.18
C ARG A 398 41.91 -8.86 -2.27
N ARG A 399 42.35 -7.64 -1.92
CA ARG A 399 43.08 -6.76 -2.84
C ARG A 399 44.22 -6.02 -2.13
N GLU A 400 45.44 -6.43 -2.49
CA GLU A 400 46.61 -5.55 -2.60
C GLU A 400 46.34 -4.45 -3.64
N GLY A 401 47.08 -3.35 -3.55
CA GLY A 401 47.24 -2.43 -4.67
C GLY A 401 46.97 -0.96 -4.35
N SER A 402 47.99 -0.31 -3.79
CA SER A 402 48.20 1.13 -3.75
C SER A 402 47.92 1.80 -5.10
N SER A 403 47.18 2.93 -5.11
CA SER A 403 47.64 4.12 -5.84
C SER A 403 46.95 5.40 -5.37
N THR A 404 47.80 6.40 -5.26
CA THR A 404 47.65 7.77 -4.79
C THR A 404 46.81 8.65 -5.73
N ARG A 405 45.82 9.38 -5.19
CA ARG A 405 45.37 10.66 -5.78
C ARG A 405 45.05 11.72 -4.72
N VAL A 406 46.01 12.64 -4.65
CA VAL A 406 46.02 14.07 -4.28
C VAL A 406 44.69 14.68 -3.80
N ARG A 407 44.68 15.08 -2.52
CA ARG A 407 43.71 16.00 -1.90
C ARG A 407 44.01 17.44 -2.33
N THR A 408 43.07 18.11 -2.98
CA THR A 408 43.02 19.58 -3.03
C THR A 408 42.05 20.10 -1.98
N ARG A 409 42.61 20.84 -1.02
CA ARG A 409 41.92 21.57 0.05
C ARG A 409 41.15 22.74 -0.58
N ARG A 410 39.83 22.81 -0.41
CA ARG A 410 39.08 24.08 -0.58
C ARG A 410 38.48 24.50 0.75
N THR A 411 38.64 25.80 0.98
CA THR A 411 38.52 26.59 2.20
C THR A 411 37.07 26.69 2.69
N ASN A 412 36.88 26.54 4.00
CA ASN A 412 35.62 26.83 4.69
C ASN A 412 35.35 28.33 4.67
N ALA A 413 34.26 28.74 4.02
CA ALA A 413 33.64 30.03 4.26
C ALA A 413 32.46 29.84 5.23
N SER A 414 32.55 30.49 6.38
CA SER A 414 31.52 30.59 7.40
C SER A 414 30.38 31.51 6.95
N SER A 415 29.16 30.99 6.96
CA SER A 415 27.91 31.73 7.14
C SER A 415 26.95 30.74 7.83
N GLY A 416 26.22 31.03 8.90
CA GLY A 416 25.55 32.26 9.32
C GLY A 416 24.08 31.87 9.53
N PHE A 417 23.61 31.86 10.78
CA PHE A 417 22.21 31.80 11.25
C PHE A 417 21.19 30.96 10.43
N GLY A 418 20.84 29.78 10.97
CA GLY A 418 19.86 28.86 10.41
C GLY A 418 18.43 29.40 10.40
N GLY A 419 18.01 29.94 9.26
CA GLY A 419 16.60 29.96 8.87
C GLY A 419 16.16 28.54 8.51
N PHE A 420 14.95 28.16 8.92
CA PHE A 420 14.30 26.93 8.44
C PHE A 420 14.19 26.99 6.91
N GLU A 421 15.14 26.39 6.20
CA GLU A 421 15.09 26.27 4.74
C GLU A 421 13.86 25.45 4.36
N GLN A 422 12.90 26.08 3.70
CA GLN A 422 11.73 25.41 3.17
C GLN A 422 12.18 24.33 2.18
N THR A 423 11.89 23.08 2.50
CA THR A 423 12.14 21.95 1.61
C THR A 423 10.85 21.55 0.92
N HIS A 424 10.91 21.34 -0.39
CA HIS A 424 9.81 20.85 -1.21
C HIS A 424 10.03 19.38 -1.54
N LYS A 425 8.97 18.61 -1.71
CA LYS A 425 9.06 17.24 -2.21
C LYS A 425 8.57 17.20 -3.66
N VAL A 426 9.29 16.45 -4.49
CA VAL A 426 8.98 16.28 -5.91
C VAL A 426 8.87 14.78 -6.19
N GLN A 427 7.72 14.29 -6.64
CA GLN A 427 7.51 12.88 -6.98
C GLN A 427 7.73 12.63 -8.47
N CYS A 428 8.46 11.56 -8.79
CA CYS A 428 8.54 11.05 -10.15
C CYS A 428 7.20 10.38 -10.53
N PRO A 429 6.52 10.78 -11.62
CA PRO A 429 5.26 10.15 -12.03
C PRO A 429 5.46 8.72 -12.58
N TYR A 430 6.68 8.34 -12.94
CA TYR A 430 7.02 7.04 -13.51
C TYR A 430 7.32 6.00 -12.43
N CYS A 431 8.36 6.23 -11.62
CA CYS A 431 8.78 5.28 -10.59
C CYS A 431 8.22 5.59 -9.19
N GLN A 432 7.42 6.66 -9.06
CA GLN A 432 6.81 7.12 -7.81
C GLN A 432 7.80 7.53 -6.70
N LYS A 433 9.11 7.52 -6.96
CA LYS A 433 10.13 7.99 -6.03
C LYS A 433 9.99 9.48 -5.75
N ILE A 434 10.03 9.86 -4.47
CA ILE A 434 10.00 11.27 -4.04
C ILE A 434 11.41 11.78 -3.74
N PHE A 435 11.66 13.02 -4.13
CA PHE A 435 12.91 13.75 -3.92
C PHE A 435 12.65 14.96 -3.04
N THR A 436 13.34 15.07 -1.91
CA THR A 436 13.37 16.29 -1.10
C THR A 436 14.35 17.29 -1.73
N ARG A 437 13.87 18.49 -2.05
CA ARG A 437 14.62 19.56 -2.72
C ARG A 437 14.54 20.84 -1.90
N LYS A 438 15.64 21.58 -1.86
CA LYS A 438 15.68 22.97 -1.34
C LYS A 438 15.22 23.98 -2.39
N THR A 439 15.16 23.56 -3.65
CA THR A 439 14.74 24.40 -4.78
C THR A 439 13.33 24.06 -5.20
N GLN A 440 12.66 25.04 -5.81
CA GLN A 440 11.32 24.92 -6.37
C GLN A 440 11.25 24.15 -7.70
N SER A 441 12.40 23.69 -8.21
CA SER A 441 12.52 22.98 -9.50
C SER A 441 11.84 21.62 -9.44
N LEU A 442 11.07 21.32 -10.50
CA LEU A 442 10.46 20.02 -10.72
C LEU A 442 11.36 19.08 -11.54
N THR A 443 12.52 19.56 -11.98
CA THR A 443 13.46 18.77 -12.76
C THR A 443 14.07 17.68 -11.88
N LEU A 444 13.99 16.44 -12.36
CA LEU A 444 14.61 15.28 -11.75
C LEU A 444 15.89 14.96 -12.50
N ASN A 445 17.00 14.92 -11.76
CA ASN A 445 18.23 14.33 -12.26
C ASN A 445 17.99 12.85 -12.59
N GLU A 446 18.88 12.29 -13.41
CA GLU A 446 18.95 10.85 -13.57
C GLU A 446 18.96 10.16 -12.20
N HIS A 447 18.06 9.20 -12.04
CA HIS A 447 17.87 8.53 -10.77
C HIS A 447 17.50 7.08 -10.99
N LYS A 448 17.72 6.30 -9.94
CA LYS A 448 17.22 4.94 -9.84
C LYS A 448 15.86 4.90 -9.18
N SER A 449 14.96 4.07 -9.69
CA SER A 449 13.71 3.69 -9.03
C SER A 449 14.00 3.03 -7.66
N PRO A 450 13.01 2.86 -6.77
CA PRO A 450 13.22 2.33 -5.41
C PRO A 450 13.94 0.97 -5.32
N ASP A 451 13.93 0.21 -6.41
CA ASP A 451 14.51 -1.11 -6.63
C ASP A 451 15.87 -1.08 -7.38
N GLY A 452 16.40 0.10 -7.67
CA GLY A 452 17.78 0.25 -8.16
C GLY A 452 17.96 0.25 -9.69
N TYR A 453 16.88 0.12 -10.47
CA TYR A 453 16.89 0.29 -11.93
C TYR A 453 16.89 1.76 -12.35
N ARG A 454 17.42 2.07 -13.53
CA ARG A 454 17.38 3.43 -14.09
C ARG A 454 15.93 3.83 -14.36
N CYS A 455 15.52 5.00 -13.87
CA CYS A 455 14.21 5.59 -14.18
C CYS A 455 14.39 6.71 -15.20
N GLY A 456 13.60 6.68 -16.28
CA GLY A 456 13.61 7.72 -17.31
C GLY A 456 12.96 9.04 -16.88
N GLY A 457 12.28 9.10 -15.73
CA GLY A 457 11.64 10.34 -15.25
C GLY A 457 12.65 11.49 -15.10
N ARG A 458 12.44 12.59 -15.84
CA ARG A 458 13.28 13.81 -15.78
C ARG A 458 12.52 15.04 -15.28
N ALA A 459 11.21 14.93 -15.12
CA ALA A 459 10.38 15.91 -14.47
C ALA A 459 9.46 15.19 -13.49
N GLY A 460 9.39 15.72 -12.28
CA GLY A 460 8.42 15.30 -11.29
C GLY A 460 7.32 16.33 -11.13
N TYR A 461 6.51 16.15 -10.10
CA TYR A 461 5.51 17.11 -9.69
C TYR A 461 5.58 17.30 -8.19
N ARG A 462 5.14 18.46 -7.71
CA ARG A 462 5.16 18.72 -6.28
C ARG A 462 4.21 17.77 -5.59
N VAL A 463 4.74 17.15 -4.56
CA VAL A 463 3.97 16.48 -3.54
C VAL A 463 4.29 17.21 -2.24
N PHE A 464 3.33 17.36 -1.34
CA PHE A 464 3.56 18.12 -0.11
C PHE A 464 3.84 17.17 1.06
#